data_AF-A0A451EMN7-F1
#
_entry.id   AF-A0A451EMN7-F1
#
_cell.length_a   1.000
_cell.length_b   1.000
_cell.length_c   1.000
_cell.angle_alpha   90.00
_cell.angle_beta   90.00
_cell.angle_gamma   90.00
#
_symmetry.space_group_name_H-M   'P 1'
#
loop_
_entity.id
_entity.type
_entity.pdbx_description
1 polymer ?
#
loop_
_entity_poly.entity_id
_entity_poly.type
_entity_poly.pdbx_seq_one_letter_code
_entity_poly.pdbx_strand_id
1 'polypeptide(L)' 'DAYTTWNVISTIGSTISLLGIIFFFFIIWESLVSQRKVIFPIQLNSSIEWLQNTPPFEHSYSELPLLTN' A
#
# COMPACT_ATOMS: atom_id res chain seq x y z
N ASP A 1 11.24 -40.44 8.25
CA ASP A 1 10.69 -39.08 8.21
C ASP A 1 11.29 -38.22 7.11
N ALA A 2 10.73 -38.31 5.90
CA ALA A 2 11.18 -37.53 4.75
C ALA A 2 10.59 -36.11 4.69
N TYR A 3 9.51 -35.82 5.46
CA TYR A 3 8.79 -34.54 5.42
C TYR A 3 9.09 -33.61 6.60
N THR A 4 9.85 -34.06 7.60
CA THR A 4 10.16 -33.24 8.78
C THR A 4 10.97 -32.01 8.43
N THR A 5 11.91 -32.12 7.49
CA THR A 5 12.70 -30.98 6.99
C THR A 5 11.81 -29.92 6.33
N TRP A 6 10.87 -30.33 5.49
CA TRP A 6 9.90 -29.44 4.86
C TRP A 6 8.94 -28.78 5.85
N ASN A 7 8.51 -29.52 6.88
CA ASN A 7 7.67 -28.97 7.95
C ASN A 7 8.41 -27.91 8.78
N VAL A 8 9.70 -28.11 9.05
CA VAL A 8 10.53 -27.10 9.73
C VAL A 8 10.65 -25.83 8.88
N ILE A 9 10.90 -25.95 7.57
CA ILE A 9 10.96 -24.79 6.68
C ILE A 9 9.60 -24.08 6.61
N SER A 10 8.51 -24.85 6.50
CA SER A 10 7.15 -24.31 6.46
C SER A 10 6.77 -23.54 7.73
N THR A 11 7.16 -24.04 8.91
CA THR A 11 6.90 -23.37 10.19
C THR A 11 7.74 -22.10 10.38
N ILE A 12 8.99 -22.09 9.91
CA ILE A 12 9.80 -20.86 9.86
C ILE A 12 9.13 -19.84 8.92
N GLY A 13 8.67 -20.26 7.75
CA GLY A 13 7.95 -19.40 6.82
C GLY A 13 6.68 -18.79 7.42
N SER A 14 5.87 -19.58 8.12
CA SER A 14 4.62 -19.11 8.71
C SER A 14 4.85 -18.09 9.84
N THR A 15 5.89 -18.27 10.65
CA THR A 15 6.24 -17.29 11.70
C THR A 15 6.72 -15.96 11.12
N ILE A 16 7.51 -16.00 10.04
CA ILE A 16 7.92 -14.78 9.30
C ILE A 16 6.69 -14.07 8.72
N SER A 17 5.76 -14.80 8.11
CA SER A 17 4.52 -14.23 7.58
C SER A 17 3.66 -13.58 8.68
N LEU A 18 3.55 -14.22 9.84
CA LEU A 18 2.81 -13.67 10.98
C LEU A 18 3.44 -12.37 11.48
N LEU A 19 4.76 -12.32 11.63
CA LEU A 19 5.47 -11.10 12.01
C LEU A 19 5.31 -10.00 10.96
N GLY A 20 5.34 -10.34 9.67
CA GLY A 20 5.12 -9.41 8.58
C GLY A 20 3.74 -8.74 8.63
N ILE A 21 2.69 -9.50 8.95
CA ILE A 21 1.33 -8.95 9.07
C ILE A 21 1.22 -8.01 10.28
N ILE A 22 1.78 -8.39 11.43
CA ILE A 22 1.79 -7.50 12.61
C ILE A 22 2.52 -6.20 12.30
N PHE A 23 3.67 -6.28 11.62
CA PHE A 23 4.43 -5.10 11.22
C PHE A 23 3.68 -4.23 10.21
N PHE A 24 2.96 -4.83 9.28
CA PHE A 24 2.11 -4.11 8.33
C PHE A 24 1.01 -3.29 9.04
N PHE A 25 0.32 -3.88 10.02
CA PHE A 25 -0.66 -3.14 10.83
C PHE A 25 -0.03 -2.00 11.62
N PHE A 26 1.19 -2.21 12.14
CA PHE A 26 1.92 -1.15 12.84
C PHE A 26 2.25 0.03 11.93
N ILE A 27 2.70 -0.23 10.70
CA ILE A 27 2.97 0.83 9.70
C ILE A 27 1.70 1.62 9.38
N ILE A 28 0.57 0.95 9.17
CA ILE A 28 -0.71 1.63 8.91
C ILE A 28 -1.11 2.50 10.10
N TRP A 29 -1.05 1.94 11.31
CA TRP A 29 -1.40 2.66 12.53
C TRP A 29 -0.54 3.91 12.72
N GLU A 30 0.78 3.79 12.59
CA GLU A 30 1.71 4.92 12.71
C GLU A 30 1.44 5.98 11.65
N SER A 31 1.21 5.57 10.40
CA SER A 31 0.87 6.46 9.29
C SER A 31 -0.38 7.30 9.57
N LEU A 32 -1.43 6.68 10.11
CA LEU A 32 -2.70 7.35 10.45
C LEU A 32 -2.54 8.37 11.58
N VAL A 33 -1.75 8.03 12.61
CA VAL A 33 -1.50 8.94 13.75
C VAL A 33 -0.64 10.14 13.33
N SER A 34 0.39 9.90 12.52
CA SER A 34 1.35 10.93 12.10
C SER A 34 0.84 11.85 10.97
N GLN A 35 -0.28 11.52 10.32
CA GLN A 35 -0.93 12.29 9.23
C GLN A 35 0.07 12.89 8.23
N ARG A 36 1.07 12.11 7.80
CA ARG A 36 2.15 12.61 6.95
C ARG A 36 1.61 12.96 5.57
N LYS A 37 1.76 14.23 5.17
CA LYS A 37 1.40 14.69 3.82
C LYS A 37 2.35 14.08 2.79
N VAL A 38 1.80 13.65 1.66
CA VAL A 38 2.59 13.18 0.51
C VAL A 38 3.21 14.40 -0.17
N ILE A 39 4.55 14.49 -0.17
CA ILE A 39 5.27 15.62 -0.78
C ILE A 39 5.47 15.40 -2.28
N PHE A 40 5.82 14.17 -2.67
CA PHE A 40 6.00 13.78 -4.07
C PHE A 40 5.42 12.38 -4.30
N PRO A 41 4.42 12.20 -5.18
CA PRO A 41 3.96 10.88 -5.58
C PRO A 41 5.03 10.19 -6.43
N ILE A 42 5.30 8.91 -6.16
CA ILE A 42 6.21 8.08 -6.97
C ILE A 42 5.48 7.41 -8.17
N GLN A 43 4.18 7.63 -8.28
CA GLN A 43 3.31 6.95 -9.23
C GLN A 43 3.37 7.60 -10.62
N LEU A 44 3.28 6.77 -11.65
CA LEU A 44 3.24 7.22 -13.04
C LEU A 44 1.85 7.78 -13.32
N ASN A 45 1.77 8.90 -14.03
CA ASN A 45 0.51 9.57 -14.36
C ASN A 45 -0.27 8.86 -15.49
N SER A 46 -0.46 7.54 -15.36
CA SER A 46 -1.10 6.69 -16.36
C SER A 46 -2.63 6.69 -16.25
N SER A 47 -3.17 7.00 -15.07
CA SER A 47 -4.61 7.11 -14.82
C SER A 47 -4.94 8.49 -14.29
N ILE A 48 -6.19 8.92 -14.54
CA ILE A 48 -6.66 10.27 -14.25
C ILE A 48 -6.71 10.59 -12.74
N GLU A 49 -6.90 9.57 -11.90
CA GLU A 49 -6.92 9.68 -10.43
C GLU A 49 -5.61 10.22 -9.86
N TRP A 50 -4.51 9.97 -10.55
CA TRP A 50 -3.18 10.38 -10.11
C TRP A 50 -2.85 11.85 -10.37
N LEU A 51 -3.69 12.55 -11.15
CA LEU A 51 -3.67 14.01 -11.29
C LEU A 51 -4.37 14.73 -10.13
N GLN A 52 -5.10 14.00 -9.27
CA GLN A 52 -5.80 14.61 -8.15
C GLN A 52 -4.86 14.97 -6.99
N ASN A 53 -5.28 15.94 -6.17
CA ASN A 53 -4.61 16.24 -4.91
C ASN A 53 -4.78 15.10 -3.90
N THR A 54 -3.86 15.01 -2.93
CA THR A 54 -3.96 14.09 -1.80
C THR A 54 -4.14 14.88 -0.50
N PRO A 55 -5.33 14.86 0.15
CA PRO A 55 -6.56 14.14 -0.21
C PRO A 55 -7.33 14.81 -1.36
N PRO A 56 -8.18 14.05 -2.09
CA PRO A 56 -9.03 14.60 -3.12
C PRO A 56 -10.14 15.47 -2.51
N PHE A 57 -10.63 16.44 -3.27
CA PHE A 57 -11.82 17.21 -2.90
C PHE A 57 -13.10 16.37 -3.11
N GLU A 58 -14.17 16.69 -2.37
CA GLU A 58 -15.49 16.05 -2.51
C GLU A 58 -16.00 16.09 -3.95
N HIS A 59 -15.85 17.25 -4.60
CA HIS A 59 -15.99 17.41 -6.03
C HIS A 59 -14.60 17.39 -6.67
N SER A 60 -14.17 16.19 -7.06
CA SER A 60 -12.77 15.96 -7.43
C SER A 60 -12.34 16.58 -8.77
N TYR A 61 -13.30 16.96 -9.63
CA TYR A 61 -13.04 17.65 -10.90
C TYR A 61 -14.06 18.78 -11.09
N SER A 62 -13.59 19.94 -11.56
CA SER A 62 -14.46 21.00 -12.10
C SER A 62 -14.95 20.66 -13.51
N GLU A 63 -14.10 20.00 -14.29
CA GLU A 63 -14.35 19.51 -15.65
C GLU A 63 -13.54 18.24 -15.90
N LEU A 64 -14.08 17.31 -16.70
CA LEU A 64 -13.42 16.04 -16.98
C LEU A 64 -12.24 16.27 -17.95
N PRO A 65 -11.02 15.78 -17.64
CA PRO A 65 -9.88 15.87 -18.55
C PRO A 65 -10.13 15.09 -19.84
N LEU A 66 -9.73 15.67 -20.98
CA LEU A 66 -9.85 15.01 -22.27
C LEU A 66 -8.71 13.98 -22.42
N LEU A 67 -9.07 12.71 -22.48
CA LEU A 67 -8.12 11.62 -22.69
C LEU A 67 -7.82 11.50 -24.19
N THR A 68 -6.57 11.76 -24.57
CA THR A 68 -6.06 11.46 -25.91
C THR A 68 -5.30 10.14 -25.87
N ASN A 69 -5.59 9.27 -26.84
CA ASN A 69 -4.96 7.95 -26.99
C ASN A 69 -3.52 8.07 -27.51
#